data_AF-A0A924MGD5-F1
#
_entry.id   AF-A0A924MGD5-F1
#
_cell.length_a   1.000
_cell.length_b   1.000
_cell.length_c   1.000
_cell.angle_alpha   90.00
_cell.angle_beta   90.00
_cell.angle_gamma   90.00
#
_symmetry.space_group_name_H-M   'P 1'
#
loop_
_entity.id
_entity.type
_entity.pdbx_description
1 polymer ?
#
loop_
_entity_poly.entity_id
_entity_poly.type
_entity_poly.pdbx_seq_one_letter_code
_entity_poly.pdbx_strand_id
1 'polypeptide(L)'
;MKNSILYLLLSILYIQVSAQKITTNNLKQLQQAEATIKDYGKAMILENDWFERFRADSFFTRGLVQALRVNNSFYYPFDSLETISKLYAPDSSFRIFTWQVVRDFEYNRQRGAIQMRTEDGSLKVYPLFDYSDFTKVPTDS
;
A
#
# COMPACT_ATOMS: atom_id res chain seq x y z
N MET A 1 9.27 -35.52 34.72
CA MET A 1 8.39 -35.43 33.52
C MET A 1 7.71 -34.07 33.38
N LYS A 2 7.04 -33.53 34.42
CA LYS A 2 6.33 -32.23 34.36
C LYS A 2 7.24 -31.03 34.02
N ASN A 3 8.46 -31.01 34.56
CA ASN A 3 9.41 -29.92 34.31
C ASN A 3 10.03 -30.02 32.90
N SER A 4 10.22 -31.23 32.37
CA SER A 4 10.71 -31.46 31.01
C SER A 4 9.74 -30.97 29.94
N ILE A 5 8.43 -31.06 30.20
CA ILE A 5 7.37 -30.51 29.34
C ILE A 5 7.41 -28.97 29.34
N LEU A 6 7.71 -28.35 30.49
CA LEU A 6 7.83 -26.89 30.61
C LEU A 6 9.02 -26.34 29.80
N TYR A 7 10.17 -27.02 29.84
CA TYR A 7 11.34 -26.63 29.04
C TYR A 7 11.11 -26.84 27.53
N LEU A 8 10.33 -27.85 27.14
CA LEU A 8 9.94 -28.08 25.74
C LEU A 8 8.95 -27.02 25.23
N LEU A 9 8.02 -26.56 26.07
CA LEU A 9 7.10 -25.46 25.75
C LEU A 9 7.85 -24.12 25.61
N LEU A 10 8.83 -23.86 26.47
CA LEU A 10 9.68 -22.66 26.40
C LEU A 10 10.54 -22.64 25.13
N SER A 11 11.10 -23.77 24.69
CA SER A 11 11.91 -23.83 23.47
C SER A 11 11.09 -23.63 22.19
N ILE A 12 9.82 -24.04 22.16
CA ILE A 12 8.90 -23.80 21.04
C ILE A 12 8.56 -22.30 20.89
N LEU A 13 8.51 -21.53 21.99
CA LEU A 13 8.31 -20.08 21.93
C LEU A 13 9.49 -19.32 21.29
N TYR A 14 10.72 -19.81 21.43
CA TYR A 14 11.89 -19.15 20.82
C TYR A 14 11.92 -19.28 19.28
N ILE A 15 11.34 -20.35 18.72
CA ILE A 15 11.32 -20.59 17.27
C ILE A 15 10.35 -19.63 16.56
N GLN A 16 9.33 -19.12 17.27
CA GLN A 16 8.33 -18.19 16.71
C GLN A 16 8.89 -16.79 16.41
N VAL A 17 10.08 -16.43 16.91
CA VAL A 17 10.64 -15.08 16.75
C VAL A 17 11.16 -14.81 15.32
N SER A 18 11.48 -15.85 14.54
CA SER A 18 11.99 -15.71 13.17
C SER A 18 10.90 -15.49 12.09
N ALA A 19 9.63 -15.28 12.48
CA ALA A 19 8.54 -15.06 11.53
C ALA A 19 8.38 -13.59 11.06
N GLN A 20 9.15 -12.64 11.63
CA GLN A 20 9.03 -11.22 11.24
C GLN A 20 9.56 -11.00 9.82
N LYS A 21 8.63 -10.81 8.87
CA LYS A 21 8.94 -10.50 7.47
C LYS A 21 9.60 -9.13 7.29
N ILE A 22 9.32 -8.17 8.17
CA ILE A 22 9.83 -6.80 8.08
C ILE A 22 10.86 -6.57 9.19
N THR A 23 12.06 -6.11 8.82
CA THR A 23 13.08 -5.73 9.80
C THR A 23 12.68 -4.46 10.55
N THR A 24 13.19 -4.25 11.77
CA THR A 24 12.91 -3.03 12.55
C THR A 24 13.25 -1.75 11.80
N ASN A 25 14.35 -1.74 11.04
CA ASN A 25 14.75 -0.59 10.23
C ASN A 25 13.75 -0.32 9.09
N ASN A 26 13.34 -1.37 8.37
CA ASN A 26 12.35 -1.24 7.30
C ASN A 26 10.99 -0.81 7.82
N LEU A 27 10.58 -1.34 8.98
CA LEU A 27 9.34 -0.95 9.64
C LEU A 27 9.34 0.55 9.95
N LYS A 28 10.43 1.06 10.52
CA LYS A 28 10.59 2.49 10.80
C LYS A 28 10.56 3.33 9.52
N GLN A 29 11.24 2.88 8.45
CA GLN A 29 11.20 3.56 7.15
C GLN A 29 9.78 3.62 6.58
N LEU A 30 9.02 2.51 6.66
CA LEU A 30 7.64 2.42 6.20
C LEU A 30 6.71 3.34 7.00
N GLN A 31 6.83 3.34 8.33
CA GLN A 31 6.05 4.22 9.20
C GLN A 31 6.32 5.70 8.91
N GLN A 32 7.58 6.07 8.72
CA GLN A 32 7.95 7.44 8.37
C GLN A 32 7.43 7.84 6.98
N ALA A 33 7.58 6.94 5.99
CA ALA A 33 7.05 7.17 4.65
C ALA A 33 5.53 7.33 4.67
N GLU A 34 4.83 6.45 5.39
CA GLU A 34 3.37 6.51 5.55
C GLU A 34 2.92 7.81 6.21
N ALA A 35 3.56 8.21 7.32
CA ALA A 35 3.28 9.48 7.99
C ALA A 35 3.46 10.68 7.04
N THR A 36 4.44 10.62 6.15
CA THR A 36 4.69 11.69 5.16
C THR A 36 3.61 11.73 4.08
N ILE A 37 3.19 10.57 3.56
CA ILE A 37 2.25 10.54 2.42
C ILE A 37 0.78 10.63 2.85
N LYS A 38 0.46 10.37 4.12
CA LYS A 38 -0.90 10.46 4.66
C LYS A 38 -1.55 11.81 4.38
N ASP A 39 -0.81 12.90 4.55
CA ASP A 39 -1.34 14.25 4.37
C ASP A 39 -1.62 14.57 2.90
N TYR A 40 -0.79 14.08 1.97
CA TYR A 40 -1.11 14.14 0.54
C TYR A 40 -2.34 13.30 0.20
N GLY A 41 -2.50 12.14 0.85
CA GLY A 41 -3.69 11.30 0.77
C GLY A 41 -4.97 12.08 1.08
N LYS A 42 -4.95 12.89 2.14
CA LYS A 42 -6.07 13.75 2.55
C LYS A 42 -6.24 14.94 1.62
N ALA A 43 -5.15 15.60 1.23
CA ALA A 43 -5.19 16.78 0.36
C ALA A 43 -5.79 16.48 -1.02
N MET A 44 -5.63 15.25 -1.55
CA MET A 44 -6.32 14.81 -2.77
C MET A 44 -7.85 14.96 -2.72
N ILE A 45 -8.44 14.91 -1.51
CA ILE A 45 -9.89 14.96 -1.29
C ILE A 45 -10.32 16.32 -0.74
N LEU A 46 -9.58 16.84 0.24
CA LEU A 46 -10.02 17.98 1.06
C LEU A 46 -9.67 19.35 0.48
N GLU A 47 -8.67 19.43 -0.41
CA GLU A 47 -8.30 20.73 -1.00
C GLU A 47 -9.43 21.27 -1.89
N ASN A 48 -9.58 22.59 -1.93
CA ASN A 48 -10.62 23.22 -2.75
C ASN A 48 -10.20 23.38 -4.21
N ASP A 49 -8.92 23.70 -4.45
CA ASP A 49 -8.38 23.87 -5.79
C ASP A 49 -8.01 22.50 -6.39
N TRP A 50 -8.52 22.24 -7.59
CA TRP A 50 -8.18 21.04 -8.33
C TRP A 50 -6.68 20.96 -8.62
N PHE A 51 -5.99 22.08 -8.82
CA PHE A 51 -4.55 22.08 -9.06
C PHE A 51 -3.79 21.51 -7.84
N GLU A 52 -4.16 21.90 -6.62
CA GLU A 52 -3.57 21.38 -5.40
C GLU A 52 -3.92 19.92 -5.16
N ARG A 53 -5.13 19.46 -5.49
CA ARG A 53 -5.48 18.02 -5.46
C ARG A 53 -4.58 17.19 -6.38
N PHE A 54 -4.37 17.65 -7.62
CA PHE A 54 -3.52 16.95 -8.59
C PHE A 54 -2.04 16.99 -8.21
N ARG A 55 -1.60 18.09 -7.60
CA ARG A 55 -0.27 18.20 -7.02
C ARG A 55 -0.08 17.22 -5.85
N ALA A 56 -1.07 17.12 -4.96
CA ALA A 56 -1.10 16.14 -3.87
C ALA A 56 -1.07 14.71 -4.41
N ASP A 57 -1.86 14.39 -5.44
CA ASP A 57 -1.83 13.08 -6.12
C ASP A 57 -0.44 12.75 -6.70
N SER A 58 0.24 13.72 -7.30
CA SER A 58 1.62 13.53 -7.79
C SER A 58 2.62 13.23 -6.66
N PHE A 59 2.51 13.93 -5.52
CA PHE A 59 3.37 13.69 -4.37
C PHE A 59 3.04 12.36 -3.67
N PHE A 60 1.75 12.07 -3.49
CA PHE A 60 1.25 10.83 -2.95
C PHE A 60 1.74 9.64 -3.78
N THR A 61 1.55 9.66 -5.10
CA THR A 61 1.96 8.57 -6.00
C THR A 61 3.46 8.29 -5.90
N ARG A 62 4.30 9.34 -5.95
CA ARG A 62 5.76 9.20 -5.84
C ARG A 62 6.17 8.66 -4.47
N GLY A 63 5.57 9.19 -3.41
CA GLY A 63 5.86 8.76 -2.04
C GLY A 63 5.42 7.33 -1.78
N LEU A 64 4.26 6.91 -2.27
CA LEU A 64 3.78 5.53 -2.18
C LEU A 64 4.74 4.58 -2.91
N VAL A 65 5.12 4.88 -4.16
CA VAL A 65 6.10 4.06 -4.89
C VAL A 65 7.42 3.95 -4.13
N GLN A 66 7.89 5.03 -3.51
CA GLN A 66 9.10 5.01 -2.69
C GLN A 66 8.94 4.15 -1.43
N ALA A 67 7.79 4.21 -0.75
CA ALA A 67 7.48 3.35 0.39
C ALA A 67 7.43 1.87 -0.01
N LEU A 68 6.85 1.56 -1.18
CA LEU A 68 6.76 0.20 -1.70
C LEU A 68 8.14 -0.40 -2.05
N ARG A 69 9.17 0.42 -2.30
CA ARG A 69 10.55 -0.05 -2.51
C ARG A 69 11.22 -0.58 -1.24
N VAL A 70 10.70 -0.26 -0.05
CA VAL A 70 11.24 -0.81 1.19
C VAL A 70 11.05 -2.33 1.18
N ASN A 71 12.12 -3.07 1.47
CA ASN A 71 12.09 -4.53 1.41
C ASN A 71 11.01 -5.09 2.36
N ASN A 72 10.24 -6.06 1.86
CA ASN A 72 9.07 -6.66 2.53
C ASN A 72 7.89 -5.69 2.77
N SER A 73 7.80 -4.57 2.03
CA SER A 73 6.66 -3.64 2.12
C SER A 73 5.30 -4.28 1.81
N PHE A 74 5.26 -5.41 1.10
CA PHE A 74 4.05 -6.18 0.83
C PHE A 74 3.27 -6.53 2.10
N TYR A 75 3.98 -6.77 3.20
CA TYR A 75 3.38 -7.16 4.48
C TYR A 75 2.99 -5.97 5.36
N TYR A 76 3.32 -4.73 4.95
CA TYR A 76 3.00 -3.53 5.71
C TYR A 76 1.63 -2.99 5.30
N PRO A 77 0.68 -2.79 6.23
CA PRO A 77 -0.73 -2.59 5.87
C PRO A 77 -1.07 -1.16 5.40
N PHE A 78 -0.27 -0.15 5.74
CA PHE A 78 -0.55 1.26 5.45
C PHE A 78 -1.91 1.73 5.98
N ASP A 79 -2.23 1.38 7.24
CA ASP A 79 -3.54 1.58 7.86
C ASP A 79 -3.99 3.05 7.92
N SER A 80 -3.05 3.99 8.03
CA SER A 80 -3.37 5.42 8.13
C SER A 80 -3.69 6.08 6.78
N LEU A 81 -3.44 5.38 5.66
CA LEU A 81 -3.82 5.85 4.32
C LEU A 81 -5.30 5.54 4.05
N GLU A 82 -6.18 6.13 4.85
CA GLU A 82 -7.64 5.90 4.83
C GLU A 82 -8.30 6.33 3.51
N THR A 83 -7.66 7.21 2.75
CA THR A 83 -8.21 7.79 1.51
C THR A 83 -8.02 6.91 0.27
N ILE A 84 -7.38 5.74 0.41
CA ILE A 84 -7.13 4.81 -0.69
C ILE A 84 -7.58 3.39 -0.34
N SER A 85 -8.01 2.65 -1.36
CA SER A 85 -8.31 1.22 -1.22
C SER A 85 -7.03 0.39 -1.27
N LYS A 86 -6.99 -0.65 -0.43
CA LYS A 86 -5.86 -1.58 -0.26
C LYS A 86 -6.44 -2.97 -0.10
N LEU A 87 -6.46 -3.77 -1.16
CA LEU A 87 -7.10 -5.08 -1.17
C LEU A 87 -6.08 -6.19 -1.43
N TYR A 88 -5.98 -7.14 -0.51
CA TYR A 88 -5.18 -8.35 -0.73
C TYR A 88 -6.00 -9.38 -1.51
N ALA A 89 -5.31 -10.11 -2.39
CA ALA A 89 -5.86 -11.35 -2.94
C ALA A 89 -6.14 -12.34 -1.80
N PRO A 90 -7.15 -13.23 -1.90
CA PRO A 90 -7.46 -14.20 -0.86
C PRO A 90 -6.28 -15.12 -0.47
N ASP A 91 -5.37 -15.39 -1.41
CA ASP A 91 -4.14 -16.18 -1.21
C ASP A 91 -2.91 -15.32 -0.86
N SER A 92 -3.11 -14.01 -0.74
CA SER A 92 -2.08 -12.99 -0.54
C SER A 92 -0.96 -13.01 -1.59
N SER A 93 -1.20 -13.52 -2.79
CA SER A 93 -0.22 -13.54 -3.89
C SER A 93 0.09 -12.14 -4.43
N PHE A 94 -0.88 -11.23 -4.33
CA PHE A 94 -0.74 -9.82 -4.66
C PHE A 94 -1.68 -8.97 -3.80
N ARG A 95 -1.53 -7.65 -3.90
CA ARG A 95 -2.49 -6.67 -3.42
C ARG A 95 -2.68 -5.55 -4.43
N ILE A 96 -3.85 -4.95 -4.41
CA ILE A 96 -4.23 -3.85 -5.27
C ILE A 96 -4.35 -2.59 -4.43
N PHE A 97 -3.73 -1.51 -4.90
CA PHE A 97 -3.98 -0.16 -4.46
C PHE A 97 -4.84 0.55 -5.49
N THR A 98 -5.92 1.22 -5.06
CA THR A 98 -6.69 2.10 -5.94
C THR A 98 -7.05 3.40 -5.24
N TRP A 99 -6.99 4.50 -5.97
CA TRP A 99 -7.46 5.82 -5.54
C TRP A 99 -7.89 6.63 -6.76
N GLN A 100 -8.48 7.78 -6.51
CA GLN A 100 -8.92 8.70 -7.55
C GLN A 100 -8.64 10.14 -7.14
N VAL A 101 -8.45 11.00 -8.14
CA VAL A 101 -8.36 12.44 -7.94
C VAL A 101 -9.40 13.12 -8.83
N VAL A 102 -10.21 14.00 -8.23
CA VAL A 102 -11.34 14.65 -8.89
C VAL A 102 -10.96 16.08 -9.24
N ARG A 103 -11.09 16.44 -10.53
CA ARG A 103 -10.93 17.82 -10.99
C ARG A 103 -12.23 18.59 -10.79
N ASP A 104 -13.32 18.04 -11.31
CA ASP A 104 -14.67 18.62 -11.30
C ASP A 104 -15.73 17.50 -11.40
N PHE A 105 -17.00 17.87 -11.55
CA PHE A 105 -18.10 16.90 -11.65
C PHE A 105 -18.04 15.99 -12.88
N GLU A 106 -17.32 16.40 -13.93
CA GLU A 106 -17.26 15.70 -15.22
C GLU A 106 -15.95 14.91 -15.36
N TYR A 107 -14.90 15.32 -14.64
CA TYR A 107 -13.58 14.74 -14.79
C TYR A 107 -12.99 14.28 -13.45
N ASN A 108 -12.74 12.97 -13.41
CA ASN A 108 -11.92 12.31 -12.41
C ASN A 108 -10.81 11.51 -13.11
N ARG A 109 -9.72 11.27 -12.41
CA ARG A 109 -8.66 10.36 -12.85
C ARG A 109 -8.52 9.25 -11.84
N GLN A 110 -8.59 8.03 -12.34
CA GLN A 110 -8.39 6.82 -11.54
C GLN A 110 -6.92 6.43 -11.54
N ARG A 111 -6.48 5.86 -10.42
CA ARG A 111 -5.12 5.40 -10.22
C ARG A 111 -5.18 4.00 -9.65
N GLY A 112 -4.25 3.15 -10.06
CA GLY A 112 -4.06 1.89 -9.39
C GLY A 112 -2.69 1.28 -9.60
N ALA A 113 -2.38 0.32 -8.75
CA ALA A 113 -1.17 -0.48 -8.86
C ALA A 113 -1.41 -1.85 -8.23
N ILE A 114 -0.91 -2.90 -8.88
CA ILE A 114 -0.83 -4.25 -8.34
C ILE A 114 0.58 -4.45 -7.81
N GLN A 115 0.73 -4.72 -6.52
CA GLN A 115 2.00 -5.15 -5.95
C GLN A 115 1.96 -6.66 -5.76
N MET A 116 2.93 -7.36 -6.36
CA MET A 116 3.10 -8.80 -6.18
C MET A 116 3.86 -9.09 -4.88
N ARG A 117 3.50 -10.20 -4.22
CA ARG A 117 4.33 -10.78 -3.17
C ARG A 117 5.54 -11.45 -3.82
N THR A 118 6.74 -11.10 -3.37
CA THR A 118 8.01 -11.67 -3.80
C THR A 118 8.64 -12.46 -2.65
N GLU A 119 9.39 -13.51 -2.97
CA GLU A 119 10.03 -14.36 -1.94
C GLU A 119 11.16 -13.63 -1.21
N ASP A 120 11.92 -12.80 -1.93
CA ASP A 120 13.03 -12.00 -1.41
C ASP A 120 12.57 -10.67 -0.79
N GLY A 121 11.28 -10.35 -0.90
CA GLY A 121 10.66 -9.11 -0.42
C GLY A 121 10.86 -7.89 -1.32
N SER A 122 11.50 -8.06 -2.48
CA SER A 122 11.76 -6.99 -3.44
C SER A 122 10.48 -6.42 -4.06
N LEU A 123 10.52 -5.17 -4.53
CA LEU A 123 9.37 -4.57 -5.19
C LEU A 123 9.14 -5.17 -6.57
N LYS A 124 7.97 -5.78 -6.76
CA LYS A 124 7.40 -6.08 -8.07
C LYS A 124 6.01 -5.45 -8.17
N VAL A 125 5.89 -4.42 -9.02
CA VAL A 125 4.66 -3.62 -9.14
C VAL A 125 4.26 -3.47 -10.60
N TYR A 126 2.96 -3.55 -10.87
CA TYR A 126 2.36 -3.29 -12.18
C TYR A 126 1.41 -2.09 -12.05
N PRO A 127 1.66 -0.97 -12.74
CA PRO A 127 0.75 0.17 -12.73
C PRO A 127 -0.54 -0.17 -13.49
N LEU A 128 -1.67 0.33 -12.98
CA LEU A 128 -2.95 0.31 -13.67
C LEU A 128 -3.20 1.70 -14.27
N PHE A 129 -3.41 1.74 -15.58
CA PHE A 129 -3.62 2.98 -16.32
C PHE A 129 -5.11 3.21 -16.54
N ASP A 130 -5.56 4.42 -16.23
CA ASP A 130 -6.90 4.88 -16.55
C ASP A 130 -7.04 5.12 -18.05
N TYR A 131 -8.07 4.52 -18.65
CA TYR A 131 -8.39 4.61 -20.07
C TYR A 131 -9.77 5.23 -20.33
N SER A 132 -10.37 5.86 -19.30
CA SER A 132 -11.72 6.44 -19.37
C SER A 132 -11.85 7.45 -20.52
N ASP A 133 -10.87 8.33 -20.70
CA ASP A 133 -10.85 9.33 -21.78
C ASP A 133 -10.82 8.72 -23.21
N PHE A 134 -10.40 7.46 -23.33
CA PHE A 134 -10.27 6.75 -24.61
C PHE A 134 -11.39 5.74 -24.86
N THR A 135 -12.34 5.64 -23.93
CA THR A 135 -13.45 4.68 -24.00
C THR A 135 -14.71 5.38 -24.48
N LYS A 136 -15.20 5.02 -25.68
CA LYS A 136 -16.34 5.71 -26.33
C LYS A 136 -17.68 5.50 -25.60
N VAL A 137 -17.85 4.36 -24.94
CA VAL A 137 -19.07 4.02 -24.20
C VAL A 137 -18.66 3.40 -22.87
N PRO A 138 -18.40 4.20 -21.82
CA PRO A 138 -17.86 3.69 -20.55
C PRO A 138 -18.82 2.80 -19.75
N THR A 139 -20.08 2.71 -20.19
CA THR A 139 -21.19 2.05 -19.47
C THR A 139 -21.77 0.85 -20.21
N ASP A 140 -21.11 0.33 -21.26
CA ASP A 140 -21.60 -0.80 -22.05
C ASP A 140 -21.14 -2.18 -21.57
N SER A 141 -20.54 -2.23 -20.37
CA SER A 141 -20.09 -3.46 -19.71
C SER A 141 -21.22 -4.23 -19.03
#